data_AF-A0A5M3MX17-F1
#
_entry.id   AF-A0A5M3MX17-F1
#
_cell.length_a   1.000
_cell.length_b   1.000
_cell.length_c   1.000
_cell.angle_alpha   90.00
_cell.angle_beta   90.00
_cell.angle_gamma   90.00
#
_symmetry.space_group_name_H-M   'P 1'
#
loop_
_entity.id
_entity.type
_entity.pdbx_description
1 polymer ?
#
loop_
_entity_poly.entity_id
_entity_poly.type
_entity_poly.pdbx_seq_one_letter_code
_entity_poly.pdbx_strand_id
1 'polypeptide(L)'
;MMRTSASPALRFALRTRGAGQKRLASTSTSEAAQAAQKRAQEAASNAQKQAERLWEASKTYLGPLGERVGNLLGAYRQPIVYNFQVARELLKQVYVREGLAPPTSVSAFTSAYSELFARARSPAYWRGILGSGEWARVGVYAVEAYGIFKIGEIIGRRSLVGYKLRDN
;
A
#
# COMPACT_ATOMS: atom_id res chain seq x y z
N MET A 1 17.68 -65.22 -33.07
CA MET A 1 18.70 -64.36 -32.42
C MET A 1 17.93 -63.40 -31.50
N MET A 2 17.83 -63.64 -30.18
CA MET A 2 18.71 -63.09 -29.12
C MET A 2 19.03 -61.59 -29.36
N ARG A 3 18.79 -60.60 -28.49
CA ARG A 3 18.83 -60.54 -27.01
C ARG A 3 18.45 -59.09 -26.57
N THR A 4 17.68 -58.94 -25.47
CA THR A 4 17.92 -58.10 -24.24
C THR A 4 18.52 -56.69 -24.36
N SER A 5 18.24 -55.64 -23.56
CA SER A 5 17.48 -55.43 -22.31
C SER A 5 17.51 -53.92 -21.94
N ALA A 6 16.68 -53.58 -20.95
CA ALA A 6 16.94 -52.63 -19.85
C ALA A 6 16.76 -51.11 -20.07
N SER A 7 15.72 -50.56 -19.44
CA SER A 7 15.75 -49.25 -18.76
C SER A 7 16.48 -49.42 -17.40
N PRO A 8 17.07 -48.37 -16.78
CA PRO A 8 16.25 -47.51 -15.91
C PRO A 8 16.74 -46.04 -15.66
N ALA A 9 15.84 -45.29 -15.01
CA ALA A 9 16.05 -44.32 -13.92
C ALA A 9 16.60 -42.90 -14.19
N LEU A 10 15.67 -41.94 -14.00
CA LEU A 10 15.72 -40.85 -13.00
C LEU A 10 17.02 -40.04 -12.88
N ARG A 11 17.01 -38.80 -13.39
CA ARG A 11 17.78 -37.68 -12.81
C ARG A 11 16.94 -36.41 -12.76
N PHE A 12 16.19 -36.28 -11.67
CA PHE A 12 15.59 -35.03 -11.25
C PHE A 12 16.70 -34.16 -10.62
N ALA A 13 17.25 -33.23 -11.39
CA ALA A 13 18.25 -32.29 -10.90
C ALA A 13 17.56 -31.10 -10.24
N LEU A 14 17.30 -31.20 -8.93
CA LEU A 14 16.96 -30.06 -8.09
C LEU A 14 18.20 -29.16 -7.96
N ARG A 15 18.22 -28.02 -8.66
CA ARG A 15 19.15 -26.92 -8.41
C ARG A 15 18.73 -26.20 -7.13
N THR A 16 19.25 -26.61 -5.99
CA THR A 16 19.25 -25.77 -4.79
C THR A 16 20.38 -24.75 -4.90
N ARG A 17 20.01 -23.48 -4.98
CA ARG A 17 20.93 -22.33 -4.90
C ARG A 17 21.70 -22.40 -3.59
N GLY A 18 23.02 -22.31 -3.67
CA GLY A 18 23.90 -22.14 -2.52
C GLY A 18 23.55 -20.87 -1.76
N ALA A 19 22.88 -21.03 -0.62
CA ALA A 19 22.89 -20.04 0.44
C ALA A 19 24.25 -20.18 1.14
N GLY A 20 25.11 -19.18 0.97
CA GLY A 20 26.40 -19.11 1.64
C GLY A 20 26.22 -19.23 3.15
N GLN A 21 26.62 -20.37 3.70
CA GLN A 21 26.83 -20.53 5.14
C GLN A 21 28.01 -19.64 5.54
N LYS A 22 27.73 -18.43 6.01
CA LYS A 22 28.68 -17.71 6.86
C LYS A 22 28.82 -18.51 8.15
N ARG A 23 29.78 -19.44 8.16
CA ARG A 23 30.22 -20.15 9.36
C ARG A 23 30.94 -19.14 10.25
N LEU A 24 30.25 -18.66 11.27
CA LEU A 24 30.88 -18.00 12.40
C LEU A 24 31.57 -19.09 13.23
N ALA A 25 32.89 -18.98 13.34
CA ALA A 25 33.71 -19.89 14.13
C ALA A 25 33.42 -19.68 15.62
N SER A 26 33.03 -20.74 16.33
CA SER A 26 32.94 -20.72 17.78
C SER A 26 33.39 -22.06 18.35
N THR A 27 34.63 -22.10 18.81
CA THR A 27 35.09 -23.10 19.78
C THR A 27 35.95 -22.40 20.81
N SER A 28 35.29 -21.73 21.76
CA SER A 28 35.74 -21.62 23.15
C SER A 28 34.65 -20.92 23.98
N THR A 29 34.37 -21.49 25.16
CA THR A 29 33.50 -20.99 26.25
C THR A 29 31.98 -21.14 26.08
N SER A 30 31.48 -22.25 26.63
CA SER A 30 30.09 -22.52 27.01
C SER A 30 29.45 -21.43 27.88
N GLU A 31 30.21 -20.47 28.41
CA GLU A 31 29.74 -19.40 29.27
C GLU A 31 29.31 -18.14 28.50
N ALA A 32 29.97 -17.80 27.38
CA ALA A 32 29.62 -16.63 26.56
C ALA A 32 28.32 -16.85 25.76
N ALA A 33 28.08 -18.08 25.31
CA ALA A 33 26.82 -18.49 24.69
C ALA A 33 25.66 -18.50 25.70
N GLN A 34 25.91 -18.94 26.94
CA GLN A 34 24.93 -18.88 28.03
C GLN A 34 24.66 -17.45 28.50
N ALA A 35 25.66 -16.57 28.54
CA ALA A 35 25.49 -15.15 28.85
C ALA A 35 24.75 -14.39 27.73
N ALA A 36 24.98 -14.74 26.46
CA ALA A 36 24.21 -14.22 25.34
C ALA A 36 22.75 -14.71 25.33
N GLN A 37 22.50 -15.98 25.69
CA GLN A 37 21.14 -16.49 25.88
C GLN A 37 20.43 -15.86 27.07
N LYS A 38 21.11 -15.64 28.21
CA LYS A 38 20.55 -14.93 29.36
C LYS A 38 20.22 -13.48 29.03
N ARG A 39 21.09 -12.77 28.31
CA ARG A 39 20.81 -11.39 27.84
C ARG A 39 19.72 -11.34 26.76
N ALA A 40 19.63 -12.35 25.90
CA ALA A 40 18.54 -12.46 24.93
C ALA A 40 17.21 -12.80 25.62
N GLN A 41 17.21 -13.61 26.68
CA GLN A 41 16.03 -13.87 27.51
C GLN A 41 15.65 -12.67 28.37
N GLU A 42 16.61 -11.91 28.89
CA GLU A 42 16.39 -10.64 29.59
C GLU A 42 15.86 -9.56 28.63
N ALA A 43 16.39 -9.47 27.41
CA ALA A 43 15.89 -8.56 26.38
C ALA A 43 14.50 -8.98 25.88
N ALA A 44 14.26 -10.27 25.67
CA ALA A 44 12.95 -10.80 25.29
C ALA A 44 11.92 -10.62 26.42
N SER A 45 12.29 -10.85 27.68
CA SER A 45 11.39 -10.64 28.82
C SER A 45 11.15 -9.16 29.12
N ASN A 46 12.13 -8.29 28.91
CA ASN A 46 11.92 -6.83 29.01
C ASN A 46 11.11 -6.28 27.84
N ALA A 47 11.29 -6.81 26.62
CA ALA A 47 10.47 -6.48 25.46
C ALA A 47 9.04 -7.02 25.62
N GLN A 48 8.87 -8.22 26.17
CA GLN A 48 7.56 -8.77 26.53
C GLN A 48 6.88 -7.92 27.60
N LYS A 49 7.59 -7.51 28.65
CA LYS A 49 7.05 -6.60 29.68
C LYS A 49 6.69 -5.22 29.11
N GLN A 50 7.44 -4.70 28.14
CA GLN A 50 7.09 -3.44 27.48
C GLN A 50 5.93 -3.59 26.50
N ALA A 51 5.88 -4.68 25.75
CA ALA A 51 4.77 -5.02 24.87
C ALA A 51 3.49 -5.27 25.68
N GLU A 52 3.58 -5.96 26.82
CA GLU A 52 2.49 -6.13 27.78
C GLU A 52 2.06 -4.79 28.34
N ARG A 53 2.98 -3.89 28.74
CA ARG A 53 2.61 -2.56 29.22
C ARG A 53 1.97 -1.67 28.15
N LEU A 54 2.43 -1.76 26.90
CA LEU A 54 1.82 -1.07 25.75
C LEU A 54 0.46 -1.68 25.38
N TRP A 55 0.33 -3.00 25.47
CA TRP A 55 -0.91 -3.72 25.24
C TRP A 55 -1.92 -3.42 26.34
N GLU A 56 -1.50 -3.42 27.60
CA GLU A 56 -2.30 -3.03 28.76
C GLU A 56 -2.71 -1.56 28.64
N ALA A 57 -1.77 -0.63 28.41
CA ALA A 57 -2.08 0.80 28.26
C ALA A 57 -2.99 1.09 27.07
N SER A 58 -2.79 0.42 25.93
CA SER A 58 -3.69 0.52 24.79
C SER A 58 -5.04 -0.13 25.08
N LYS A 59 -5.11 -1.22 25.85
CA LYS A 59 -6.36 -1.84 26.29
C LYS A 59 -7.10 -0.98 27.32
N THR A 60 -6.42 -0.21 28.17
CA THR A 60 -7.08 0.70 29.12
C THR A 60 -7.61 1.96 28.42
N TYR A 61 -6.91 2.46 27.39
CA TYR A 61 -7.28 3.70 26.69
C TYR A 61 -8.21 3.47 25.49
N LEU A 62 -8.00 2.39 24.73
CA LEU A 62 -8.86 2.00 23.61
C LEU A 62 -9.89 0.91 23.98
N GLY A 63 -9.72 0.16 25.07
CA GLY A 63 -10.65 -0.90 25.45
C GLY A 63 -12.07 -0.42 25.73
N PRO A 64 -12.32 0.60 26.59
CA PRO A 64 -13.69 0.99 26.91
C PRO A 64 -14.44 1.64 25.74
N LEU A 65 -13.73 2.29 24.79
CA LEU A 65 -14.30 2.80 23.54
C LEU A 65 -14.45 1.69 22.48
N GLY A 66 -13.45 0.81 22.38
CA GLY A 66 -13.41 -0.30 21.44
C GLY A 66 -14.39 -1.43 21.76
N GLU A 67 -14.65 -1.70 23.04
CA GLU A 67 -15.65 -2.69 23.50
C GLU A 67 -17.08 -2.17 23.32
N ARG A 68 -17.33 -0.87 23.54
CA ARG A 68 -18.66 -0.26 23.30
C ARG A 68 -18.99 -0.19 21.81
N VAL A 69 -18.03 0.24 20.99
CA VAL A 69 -18.15 0.21 19.52
C VAL A 69 -18.18 -1.23 19.01
N GLY A 70 -17.42 -2.14 19.62
CA GLY A 70 -17.36 -3.56 19.27
C GLY A 70 -18.62 -4.34 19.62
N ASN A 71 -19.29 -4.03 20.74
CA ASN A 71 -20.56 -4.65 21.12
C ASN A 71 -21.74 -4.11 20.29
N LEU A 72 -21.76 -2.81 19.97
CA LEU A 72 -22.78 -2.22 19.08
C LEU A 72 -22.60 -2.65 17.62
N LEU A 73 -21.36 -2.78 17.16
CA LEU A 73 -21.05 -3.29 15.83
C LEU A 73 -20.97 -4.82 15.79
N GLY A 74 -21.06 -5.55 16.90
CA GLY A 74 -20.78 -6.99 16.94
C GLY A 74 -21.59 -7.81 15.93
N ALA A 75 -22.88 -7.48 15.78
CA ALA A 75 -23.77 -8.10 14.80
C ALA A 75 -23.64 -7.50 13.38
N TYR A 76 -23.34 -6.20 13.24
CA TYR A 76 -23.24 -5.50 11.94
C TYR A 76 -21.83 -5.43 11.35
N ARG A 77 -20.81 -5.86 12.10
CA ARG A 77 -19.41 -5.83 11.69
C ARG A 77 -19.17 -6.78 10.53
N GLN A 78 -19.76 -7.98 10.55
CA GLN A 78 -19.62 -8.93 9.46
C GLN A 78 -20.14 -8.37 8.12
N PRO A 79 -21.38 -7.86 8.00
CA PRO A 79 -21.86 -7.31 6.73
C PRO A 79 -21.10 -6.04 6.31
N ILE A 80 -20.74 -5.15 7.23
CA ILE A 80 -19.97 -3.93 6.89
C ILE A 80 -18.59 -4.29 6.35
N VAL A 81 -17.87 -5.20 7.04
CA VAL A 81 -16.54 -5.62 6.62
C VAL A 81 -16.61 -6.37 5.28
N TYR A 82 -17.60 -7.24 5.09
CA TYR A 82 -17.81 -7.94 3.83
C TYR A 82 -18.08 -6.95 2.68
N ASN A 83 -19.04 -6.03 2.84
CA ASN A 83 -19.36 -5.03 1.83
C ASN A 83 -18.18 -4.11 1.51
N PHE A 84 -17.39 -3.75 2.52
CA PHE A 84 -16.16 -2.99 2.31
C PHE A 84 -15.12 -3.77 1.51
N GLN A 85 -14.95 -5.07 1.77
CA GLN A 85 -14.05 -5.93 1.01
C GLN A 85 -14.48 -6.02 -0.46
N VAL A 86 -15.78 -6.23 -0.72
CA VAL A 86 -16.33 -6.26 -2.07
C VAL A 86 -16.12 -4.92 -2.77
N ALA A 87 -16.48 -3.81 -2.11
CA ALA A 87 -16.26 -2.46 -2.63
C ALA A 87 -14.78 -2.20 -2.95
N ARG A 88 -13.86 -2.66 -2.10
CA ARG A 88 -12.41 -2.55 -2.32
C ARG A 88 -11.97 -3.32 -3.57
N GLU A 89 -12.44 -4.55 -3.78
CA GLU A 89 -12.09 -5.31 -4.98
C GLU A 89 -12.67 -4.67 -6.25
N LEU A 90 -13.89 -4.14 -6.19
CA LEU A 90 -14.47 -3.38 -7.30
C LEU A 90 -13.64 -2.12 -7.62
N LEU A 91 -13.26 -1.36 -6.59
CA LEU A 91 -12.41 -0.18 -6.77
C LEU A 91 -11.05 -0.52 -7.37
N LYS A 92 -10.43 -1.66 -6.98
CA LYS A 92 -9.18 -2.12 -7.59
C LYS A 92 -9.34 -2.45 -9.07
N GLN A 93 -10.43 -3.13 -9.43
CA GLN A 93 -10.71 -3.46 -10.83
C GLN A 93 -10.88 -2.21 -11.68
N VAL A 94 -11.64 -1.23 -11.18
CA VAL A 94 -11.81 0.08 -11.83
C VAL A 94 -10.47 0.81 -11.94
N TYR A 95 -9.66 0.83 -10.87
CA TYR A 95 -8.36 1.48 -10.88
C TYR A 95 -7.43 0.95 -11.98
N VAL A 96 -7.37 -0.37 -12.14
CA VAL A 96 -6.53 -1.00 -13.18
C VAL A 96 -7.14 -0.82 -14.57
N ARG A 97 -8.47 -1.00 -14.71
CA ARG A 97 -9.16 -0.94 -16.01
C ARG A 97 -9.21 0.47 -16.58
N GLU A 98 -9.51 1.46 -15.75
CA GLU A 98 -9.60 2.87 -16.16
C GLU A 98 -8.23 3.56 -16.18
N GLY A 99 -7.16 2.83 -15.87
CA GLY A 99 -5.81 3.38 -15.92
C GLY A 99 -5.62 4.59 -15.00
N LEU A 100 -6.21 4.57 -13.80
CA LEU A 100 -6.09 5.65 -12.81
C LEU A 100 -4.67 5.75 -12.21
N ALA A 101 -3.79 4.80 -12.56
CA ALA A 101 -2.39 4.88 -12.21
C ALA A 101 -1.71 6.03 -12.96
N PRO A 102 -0.82 6.79 -12.29
CA PRO A 102 -0.03 7.81 -12.97
C PRO A 102 0.78 7.16 -14.11
N PRO A 103 0.88 7.81 -15.28
CA PRO A 103 1.64 7.27 -16.39
C PRO A 103 3.10 7.08 -15.99
N THR A 104 3.67 5.91 -16.31
CA THR A 104 5.02 5.52 -15.87
C THR A 104 6.12 6.10 -16.76
N SER A 105 5.80 6.59 -17.95
CA SER A 105 6.75 7.16 -18.90
C SER A 105 6.72 8.69 -18.88
N VAL A 106 7.91 9.29 -18.86
CA VAL A 106 8.08 10.75 -18.96
C VAL A 106 7.57 11.26 -20.32
N SER A 107 7.70 10.46 -21.38
CA SER A 107 7.20 10.80 -22.71
C SER A 107 5.69 10.97 -22.78
N ALA A 108 4.91 10.21 -21.99
CA ALA A 108 3.47 10.38 -21.93
C ALA A 108 3.07 11.72 -21.31
N PHE A 109 3.82 12.21 -20.32
CA PHE A 109 3.59 13.53 -19.76
C PHE A 109 3.92 14.65 -20.75
N THR A 110 5.08 14.56 -21.41
CA THR A 110 5.52 15.60 -22.35
C THR A 110 4.62 15.69 -23.57
N SER A 111 4.15 14.55 -24.10
CA SER A 111 3.21 14.52 -25.22
C SER A 111 1.83 15.06 -24.83
N ALA A 112 1.28 14.64 -23.69
CA ALA A 112 -0.02 15.13 -23.22
C ALA A 112 0.01 16.65 -22.98
N TYR A 113 1.09 17.17 -22.38
CA TYR A 113 1.22 18.61 -22.15
C TYR A 113 1.42 19.39 -23.45
N SER A 114 2.25 18.90 -24.37
CA SER A 114 2.48 19.59 -25.65
C SER A 114 1.22 19.63 -26.51
N GLU A 115 0.45 18.54 -26.53
CA GLU A 115 -0.83 18.48 -27.23
C GLU A 115 -1.88 19.40 -26.59
N LEU A 116 -2.02 19.36 -25.26
CA LEU A 116 -2.96 20.24 -24.55
C LEU A 116 -2.64 21.71 -24.81
N PHE A 117 -1.35 22.05 -24.78
CA PHE A 117 -0.90 23.42 -25.00
C PHE A 117 -1.08 23.88 -26.45
N ALA A 118 -0.83 22.99 -27.42
CA ALA A 118 -1.11 23.26 -28.83
C ALA A 118 -2.61 23.52 -29.07
N ARG A 119 -3.49 22.70 -28.45
CA ARG A 119 -4.95 22.87 -28.52
C ARG A 119 -5.41 24.16 -27.84
N ALA A 120 -4.89 24.45 -26.65
CA ALA A 120 -5.26 25.65 -25.89
C ALA A 120 -4.90 26.95 -26.62
N ARG A 121 -3.80 26.97 -27.39
CA ARG A 121 -3.40 28.13 -28.22
C ARG A 121 -4.20 28.26 -29.52
N SER A 122 -4.90 27.22 -29.96
CA SER A 122 -5.62 27.22 -31.22
C SER A 122 -6.98 27.91 -31.09
N PRO A 123 -7.24 29.00 -31.82
CA PRO A 123 -8.57 29.63 -31.82
C PRO A 123 -9.65 28.73 -32.45
N ALA A 124 -9.25 27.86 -33.37
CA ALA A 124 -10.16 26.91 -34.01
C ALA A 124 -10.69 25.86 -33.02
N TYR A 125 -9.86 25.43 -32.07
CA TYR A 125 -10.26 24.51 -31.02
C TYR A 125 -11.38 25.08 -30.14
N TRP A 126 -11.24 26.34 -29.70
CA TRP A 126 -12.25 27.02 -28.89
C TRP A 126 -13.55 27.27 -29.65
N ARG A 127 -13.47 27.65 -30.94
CA ARG A 127 -14.66 27.77 -31.79
C ARG A 127 -15.37 26.43 -31.96
N GLY A 128 -14.62 25.35 -32.10
CA GLY A 128 -15.14 23.98 -32.15
C GLY A 128 -15.91 23.62 -30.88
N ILE A 129 -15.32 23.84 -29.70
CA ILE A 129 -15.94 23.58 -28.40
C ILE A 129 -17.24 24.35 -28.20
N LEU A 130 -17.25 25.63 -28.60
CA LEU A 130 -18.44 26.48 -28.47
C LEU A 130 -19.54 26.07 -29.45
N GLY A 131 -19.17 25.71 -30.68
CA GLY A 131 -20.11 25.25 -31.70
C GLY A 131 -20.67 23.85 -31.47
N SER A 132 -19.89 22.95 -30.87
CA SER A 132 -20.31 21.57 -30.57
C SER A 132 -21.07 21.42 -29.26
N GLY A 133 -21.07 22.45 -28.40
CA GLY A 133 -21.64 22.38 -27.06
C GLY A 133 -20.76 21.64 -26.03
N GLU A 134 -19.53 21.26 -26.38
CA GLU A 134 -18.61 20.53 -25.49
C GLU A 134 -18.05 21.38 -24.34
N TRP A 135 -18.32 22.69 -24.32
CA TRP A 135 -17.87 23.59 -23.26
C TRP A 135 -18.32 23.13 -21.86
N ALA A 136 -19.49 22.50 -21.76
CA ALA A 136 -19.99 21.95 -20.49
C ALA A 136 -19.09 20.82 -19.98
N ARG A 137 -18.62 19.93 -20.88
CA ARG A 137 -17.69 18.86 -20.53
C ARG A 137 -16.34 19.42 -20.08
N VAL A 138 -15.82 20.42 -20.80
CA VAL A 138 -14.58 21.11 -20.42
C VAL A 138 -14.73 21.78 -19.05
N GLY A 139 -15.89 22.37 -18.76
CA GLY A 139 -16.21 22.94 -17.46
C GLY A 139 -16.22 21.91 -16.34
N VAL A 140 -16.84 20.74 -16.56
CA VAL A 140 -16.81 19.62 -15.59
C VAL A 140 -15.36 19.18 -15.33
N TYR A 141 -14.55 19.00 -16.37
CA TYR A 141 -13.14 18.64 -16.21
C TYR A 141 -12.33 19.71 -15.47
N ALA A 142 -12.65 20.99 -15.65
CA ALA A 142 -12.00 22.07 -14.89
C ALA A 142 -12.34 21.99 -13.39
N VAL A 143 -13.61 21.69 -13.06
CA VAL A 143 -14.04 21.50 -11.67
C VAL A 143 -13.39 20.26 -11.06
N GLU A 144 -13.30 19.15 -11.80
CA GLU A 144 -12.61 17.93 -11.36
C GLU A 144 -11.12 18.19 -11.11
N ALA A 145 -10.44 18.88 -12.02
CA ALA A 145 -9.04 19.25 -11.86
C ALA A 145 -8.82 20.15 -10.62
N TYR A 146 -9.72 21.10 -10.39
CA TYR A 146 -9.71 21.94 -9.18
C TYR A 146 -9.92 21.11 -7.91
N GLY A 147 -10.82 20.12 -7.95
CA GLY A 147 -11.03 19.18 -6.85
C GLY A 147 -9.78 18.37 -6.51
N ILE A 148 -9.12 17.79 -7.51
CA ILE A 148 -7.86 17.03 -7.33
C ILE A 148 -6.76 17.94 -6.76
N PHE A 149 -6.65 19.19 -7.24
CA PHE A 149 -5.71 20.16 -6.70
C PHE A 149 -5.94 20.42 -5.21
N LYS A 150 -7.20 20.60 -4.77
CA LYS A 150 -7.55 20.79 -3.36
C LYS A 150 -7.30 19.56 -2.49
N ILE A 151 -7.50 18.36 -3.03
CA ILE A 151 -7.09 17.12 -2.35
C ILE A 151 -5.58 17.11 -2.14
N GLY A 152 -4.80 17.54 -3.14
CA GLY A 152 -3.36 17.73 -3.02
C GLY A 152 -2.97 18.71 -1.90
N GLU A 153 -3.66 19.85 -1.79
CA GLU A 153 -3.45 20.81 -0.69
C GLU A 153 -3.79 20.21 0.68
N ILE A 154 -4.88 19.43 0.79
CA ILE A 154 -5.27 18.73 2.04
C ILE A 154 -4.17 17.76 2.46
N ILE A 155 -3.63 16.98 1.52
CA ILE A 155 -2.53 16.03 1.78
C ILE A 155 -1.26 16.79 2.17
N GLY A 156 -0.90 17.84 1.42
CA GLY A 156 0.29 18.66 1.67
C GLY A 156 0.28 19.35 3.03
N ARG A 157 -0.88 19.89 3.46
CA ARG A 157 -1.04 20.51 4.78
C ARG A 157 -1.41 19.53 5.89
N ARG A 158 -1.72 18.27 5.56
CA ARG A 158 -2.14 17.19 6.48
C ARG A 158 -3.31 17.59 7.39
N SER A 159 -4.22 18.44 6.90
CA SER A 159 -5.39 18.93 7.64
C SER A 159 -6.60 19.01 6.70
N LEU A 160 -7.77 18.53 7.17
CA LEU A 160 -9.00 18.56 6.38
C LEU A 160 -9.60 19.98 6.28
N VAL A 161 -9.42 20.81 7.31
CA VAL A 161 -9.96 22.18 7.39
C VAL A 161 -8.88 23.13 7.88
N GLY A 162 -8.61 24.18 7.11
CA GLY A 162 -7.68 25.26 7.47
C GLY A 162 -6.25 24.80 7.80
N TYR A 163 -5.43 25.77 8.20
CA TYR A 163 -4.16 25.52 8.89
C TYR A 163 -4.40 25.50 10.39
N LYS A 164 -3.70 24.60 11.08
CA LYS A 164 -3.69 24.62 12.55
C LYS A 164 -2.90 25.84 12.98
N LEU A 165 -3.60 26.89 13.40
CA LEU A 165 -2.97 28.00 14.09
C LEU A 165 -2.53 27.49 15.45
N ARG A 166 -1.31 27.84 15.85
CA ARG A 166 -0.86 27.58 17.21
C ARG A 166 -1.41 28.73 18.04
N ASP A 167 -2.44 28.47 18.81
CA ASP A 167 -2.93 29.42 19.80
C ASP A 167 -1.78 29.67 20.78
N ASN A 168 -1.36 30.93 20.91
CA ASN A 168 -0.34 31.36 21.87
C ASN A 168 -0.97 31.53 23.25
#